data_AF-A0A0U3U9B8-F1
#
_entry.id   AF-A0A0U3U9B8-F1
#
_cell.length_a   1.000
_cell.length_b   1.000
_cell.length_c   1.000
_cell.angle_alpha   90.00
_cell.angle_beta   90.00
_cell.angle_gamma   90.00
#
_symmetry.space_group_name_H-M   'P 1'
#
loop_
_entity.id
_entity.type
_entity.pdbx_description
1 polymer ?
#
loop_
_entity_poly.entity_id
_entity_poly.type
_entity_poly.pdbx_seq_one_letter_code
_entity_poly.pdbx_strand_id
1 'polypeptide(L)' 'MLLSARDPIRFCRTCGTAVQYRVPADDNRERAVCPACGTVHYENP' A
#
# COMPACT_ATOMS: atom_id res chain seq x y z
N MET A 1 17.76 12.62 -13.10
CA MET A 1 17.01 11.37 -13.33
C MET A 1 17.29 10.46 -12.14
N LEU A 2 16.36 9.99 -11.31
CA LEU A 2 14.90 10.00 -11.34
C LEU A 2 14.41 10.10 -9.88
N LEU A 3 13.62 11.11 -9.55
CA LEU A 3 12.70 11.08 -8.42
C LEU A 3 11.29 11.11 -9.01
N SER A 4 10.92 10.08 -9.75
CA SER A 4 9.51 9.84 -9.97
C SER A 4 9.00 9.23 -8.68
N ALA A 5 8.43 10.07 -7.82
CA ALA A 5 7.52 9.60 -6.78
C ALA A 5 6.52 8.67 -7.49
N ARG A 6 6.61 7.36 -7.23
CA ARG A 6 5.70 6.39 -7.84
C ARG A 6 4.28 6.77 -7.45
N ASP A 7 3.35 6.62 -8.39
CA ASP A 7 1.94 6.84 -8.10
C ASP A 7 1.52 5.94 -6.94
N PRO A 8 0.80 6.48 -5.94
CA PRO A 8 0.38 5.71 -4.79
C PRO A 8 -0.51 4.54 -5.23
N ILE A 9 -0.35 3.40 -4.58
CA ILE A 9 -1.24 2.25 -4.74
C ILE A 9 -2.66 2.66 -4.33
N ARG A 10 -3.61 2.57 -5.27
CA ARG A 10 -5.03 2.90 -5.05
C ARG A 10 -5.91 1.66 -4.88
N PHE A 11 -5.51 0.53 -5.45
CA PHE A 11 -6.28 -0.72 -5.44
C PHE A 11 -5.41 -1.91 -5.11
N CYS A 12 -6.00 -2.90 -4.45
CA CYS A 12 -5.33 -4.11 -4.02
C CYS A 12 -4.96 -4.96 -5.24
N ARG A 13 -3.67 -5.31 -5.35
CA ARG A 13 -3.18 -6.16 -6.45
C ARG A 13 -3.67 -7.62 -6.36
N THR A 14 -4.21 -8.03 -5.22
CA THR A 14 -4.72 -9.38 -4.98
C THR A 14 -6.20 -9.52 -5.33
N CYS A 15 -7.03 -8.54 -4.96
CA CYS A 15 -8.50 -8.66 -5.07
C CYS A 15 -9.21 -7.46 -5.72
N GLY A 16 -8.49 -6.40 -6.08
CA GLY A 16 -9.05 -5.21 -6.74
C GLY A 16 -9.76 -4.21 -5.84
N THR A 17 -9.95 -4.50 -4.55
CA THR A 17 -10.57 -3.57 -3.59
C THR A 17 -9.72 -2.30 -3.39
N ALA A 18 -10.34 -1.14 -3.21
CA ALA A 18 -9.63 0.08 -2.84
C ALA A 18 -8.88 -0.10 -1.52
N VAL A 19 -7.61 0.34 -1.48
CA VAL A 19 -6.76 0.22 -0.29
C VAL A 19 -6.95 1.41 0.65
N GLN A 20 -6.54 1.25 1.90
CA GLN A 20 -6.46 2.32 2.89
C GLN A 20 -5.01 2.46 3.35
N TYR A 21 -4.50 3.70 3.41
CA TYR A 21 -3.19 3.96 3.98
C TYR A 21 -3.29 3.99 5.50
N ARG A 22 -2.56 3.09 6.15
CA ARG A 22 -2.45 3.00 7.61
C ARG A 22 -1.10 2.41 7.99
N VAL A 23 -0.67 2.60 9.23
CA VAL A 23 0.49 1.89 9.80
C VAL A 23 0.02 0.55 10.35
N PRO A 24 0.44 -0.61 9.80
CA PRO A 24 0.17 -1.91 10.41
C PRO A 24 0.82 -2.06 11.78
N ALA A 25 0.32 -2.99 12.61
CA ALA A 25 0.79 -3.18 13.99
C ALA A 25 2.30 -3.48 14.08
N ASP A 26 2.86 -4.19 13.10
CA ASP A 26 4.27 -4.59 13.06
C ASP A 26 5.12 -3.73 12.10
N ASP A 27 4.67 -2.52 11.81
CA ASP A 27 5.35 -1.59 10.89
C ASP A 27 5.53 -0.20 11.53
N ASN A 28 6.37 0.63 10.90
CA ASN A 28 6.63 2.01 11.34
C ASN A 28 6.33 3.05 10.25
N ARG A 29 5.76 2.63 9.11
CA ARG A 29 5.39 3.50 8.00
C ARG A 29 3.98 3.22 7.54
N GLU A 30 3.35 4.23 6.95
CA GLU A 30 2.07 4.04 6.26
C GLU A 30 2.25 3.09 5.08
N ARG A 31 1.34 2.12 5.00
CA ARG A 31 1.26 1.12 3.94
C ARG A 31 -0.13 1.19 3.32
N ALA A 32 -0.22 0.89 2.03
CA ALA A 32 -1.48 0.57 1.40
C ALA A 32 -1.97 -0.80 1.90
N VAL A 33 -2.97 -0.81 2.77
CA VAL A 33 -3.56 -2.03 3.33
C VAL A 33 -4.95 -2.26 2.74
N CYS A 34 -5.19 -3.48 2.24
CA CYS A 34 -6.50 -3.85 1.73
C CYS A 34 -7.47 -4.16 2.90
N PRO A 35 -8.60 -3.46 3.01
CA PRO A 35 -9.58 -3.73 4.07
C PRO A 35 -10.39 -5.02 3.83
N ALA A 36 -10.43 -5.53 2.60
CA ALA A 36 -11.20 -6.73 2.26
C ALA A 36 -10.44 -8.04 2.51
N CYS A 37 -9.16 -8.10 2.13
CA CYS A 37 -8.36 -9.33 2.25
C CYS A 37 -7.16 -9.21 3.21
N GLY A 38 -6.91 -8.03 3.78
CA GLY A 38 -5.82 -7.82 4.74
C GLY A 38 -4.43 -7.69 4.13
N THR A 39 -4.26 -7.85 2.81
CA THR A 39 -2.96 -7.71 2.14
C THR A 39 -2.35 -6.33 2.39
N VAL A 40 -1.09 -6.31 2.84
CA VAL A 40 -0.26 -5.11 2.98
C VAL A 40 0.63 -4.99 1.75
N HIS A 41 0.56 -3.84 1.07
CA HIS A 41 1.41 -3.57 -0.10
C HIS A 41 2.63 -2.74 0.30
N TYR A 42 3.81 -3.32 0.05
CA TYR A 42 5.09 -2.69 0.28
C TYR A 42 5.62 -2.08 -1.02
N GLU A 43 6.03 -0.83 -0.97
CA GLU A 43 6.80 -0.17 -2.03
C GLU A 43 8.18 0.14 -1.50
N ASN A 44 9.19 -0.43 -2.15
CA ASN A 44 10.57 -0.01 -1.95
C ASN A 44 10.82 1.17 -2.90
N PRO A 45 11.63 2.17 -2.52
CA PRO A 45 12.14 3.16 -3.47
C PRO A 45 12.65 2.50 -4.75
#